data_AF-A0A1J5I8I5-F1
#
_entry.id   AF-A0A1J5I8I5-F1
#
_cell.length_a   1.000
_cell.length_b   1.000
_cell.length_c   1.000
_cell.angle_alpha   90.00
_cell.angle_beta   90.00
_cell.angle_gamma   90.00
#
_symmetry.space_group_name_H-M   'P 1'
#
loop_
_entity.id
_entity.type
_entity.pdbx_description
1 polymer ?
#
loop_
_entity_poly.entity_id
_entity_poly.type
_entity_poly.pdbx_seq_one_letter_code
_entity_poly.pdbx_strand_id
1 'polypeptide(L)'
;MNKHISLAALILSAFVAVTGSVQAETASDIETAKTLTLCVDYFDLTDENQKAVYLKELDRRGQLSVEDHENFAKGQVVNGCTLCGMYMTLGKPLSETSKQIRPMVFKAVHVYPEHYYVTQSGMVVNHFARKPGVMPPKLNESVPETQAPPVIFNAPGGQPKHH
;
A
#
# COMPACT_ATOMS: atom_id res chain seq x y z
N MET A 1 16.58 -83.42 -1.02
CA MET A 1 17.10 -82.16 -1.62
C MET A 1 15.94 -81.19 -1.71
N ASN A 2 15.92 -79.95 -1.23
CA ASN A 2 16.80 -79.13 -0.40
C ASN A 2 15.87 -78.17 0.37
N LYS A 3 16.23 -77.87 1.62
CA LYS A 3 15.68 -76.75 2.41
C LYS A 3 15.94 -75.42 1.68
N HIS A 4 15.14 -74.39 1.91
CA HIS A 4 15.61 -73.11 2.47
C HIS A 4 14.41 -72.22 2.86
N ILE A 5 14.40 -71.85 4.13
CA ILE A 5 13.57 -70.86 4.81
C ILE A 5 14.27 -69.50 4.66
N SER A 6 13.49 -68.43 4.46
CA SER A 6 13.84 -67.03 4.77
C SER A 6 12.51 -66.27 4.73
N LEU A 7 11.88 -65.74 5.79
CA LEU A 7 12.30 -64.97 6.98
C LEU A 7 13.24 -63.80 6.67
N ALA A 8 12.81 -62.62 7.16
CA ALA A 8 13.34 -61.25 7.02
C ALA A 8 12.65 -60.44 5.88
N ALA A 9 12.13 -59.23 6.07
CA ALA A 9 12.15 -58.35 7.24
C ALA A 9 10.94 -57.39 7.20
N LEU A 10 10.43 -57.15 8.38
CA LEU A 10 9.42 -56.18 8.76
C LEU A 10 10.16 -54.83 8.93
N ILE A 11 9.87 -53.84 8.09
CA ILE A 11 10.31 -52.43 8.28
C ILE A 11 9.07 -51.57 7.99
N LEU A 12 8.20 -51.41 8.98
CA LEU A 12 8.18 -50.30 9.93
C LEU A 12 8.00 -48.94 9.22
N SER A 13 6.71 -48.63 9.07
CA SER A 13 6.11 -47.30 9.07
C SER A 13 6.98 -46.19 9.67
N ALA A 14 7.52 -45.33 8.79
CA ALA A 14 7.91 -43.97 9.12
C ALA A 14 6.92 -43.01 8.46
N PHE A 15 5.73 -42.87 9.04
CA PHE A 15 4.87 -41.73 8.76
C PHE A 15 5.57 -40.53 9.41
N VAL A 16 6.35 -39.80 8.62
CA VAL A 16 6.94 -38.53 9.05
C VAL A 16 5.78 -37.56 9.22
N ALA A 17 5.29 -37.45 10.45
CA ALA A 17 4.48 -36.32 10.86
C ALA A 17 5.39 -35.09 10.77
N VAL A 18 5.30 -34.38 9.65
CA VAL A 18 5.78 -33.01 9.55
C VAL A 18 4.91 -32.20 10.53
N THR A 19 5.36 -32.10 11.77
CA THR A 19 4.96 -31.02 12.65
C THR A 19 5.56 -29.76 12.07
N GLY A 20 4.84 -29.15 11.13
CA GLY A 20 5.09 -27.78 10.74
C GLY A 20 4.89 -26.93 11.98
N SER A 21 5.99 -26.47 12.57
CA SER A 21 5.96 -25.40 13.56
C SER A 21 5.40 -24.16 12.86
N VAL A 22 4.11 -23.92 12.99
CA VAL A 22 3.52 -22.62 12.68
C VAL A 22 4.13 -21.65 13.68
N GLN A 23 5.11 -20.90 13.21
CA GLN A 23 5.70 -19.80 13.97
C GLN A 23 4.64 -18.70 13.96
N ALA A 24 3.79 -18.71 14.98
CA ALA A 24 2.89 -17.62 15.29
C ALA A 24 3.76 -16.42 15.64
N GLU A 25 4.05 -15.56 14.66
CA GLU A 25 4.37 -14.17 14.93
C GLU A 25 3.29 -13.66 15.88
N THR A 26 3.70 -13.33 17.10
CA THR A 26 2.78 -13.08 18.20
C THR A 26 1.95 -11.86 17.88
N ALA A 27 0.63 -11.94 18.04
CA ALA A 27 -0.30 -10.83 17.74
C ALA A 27 0.12 -9.48 18.36
N SER A 28 0.87 -9.49 19.47
CA SER A 28 1.46 -8.31 20.10
C SER A 28 2.43 -7.54 19.20
N ASP A 29 3.15 -8.23 18.32
CA ASP A 29 4.18 -7.62 17.48
C ASP A 29 3.52 -6.86 16.32
N ILE A 30 2.42 -7.39 15.79
CA ILE A 30 1.63 -6.76 14.75
C ILE A 30 0.90 -5.51 15.29
N GLU A 31 0.34 -5.58 16.49
CA GLU A 31 -0.35 -4.45 17.13
C GLU A 31 0.57 -3.27 17.44
N THR A 32 1.85 -3.53 17.72
CA THR A 32 2.84 -2.50 18.05
C THR A 32 3.67 -2.04 16.85
N ALA A 33 3.69 -2.81 15.77
CA ALA A 33 4.39 -2.48 14.54
C ALA A 33 3.90 -1.15 13.93
N LYS A 34 4.83 -0.44 13.29
CA LYS A 34 4.50 0.78 12.54
C LYS A 34 3.61 0.42 11.34
N THR A 35 2.57 1.22 11.09
CA THR A 35 1.64 0.98 9.97
C THR A 35 2.35 0.78 8.64
N LEU A 36 3.32 1.65 8.32
CA LEU A 36 4.05 1.54 7.04
C LEU A 36 4.79 0.21 6.89
N THR A 37 5.35 -0.31 7.99
CA THR A 37 6.01 -1.62 8.04
C THR A 37 5.00 -2.72 7.71
N LEU A 38 3.83 -2.71 8.36
CA LEU A 38 2.77 -3.68 8.07
C LEU A 38 2.32 -3.66 6.60
N CYS A 39 2.16 -2.48 5.99
CA CYS A 39 1.73 -2.36 4.59
C CYS A 39 2.76 -2.94 3.61
N VAL A 40 4.06 -2.73 3.87
CA VAL A 40 5.14 -3.20 3.00
C VAL A 40 5.37 -4.70 3.19
N ASP A 41 5.45 -5.15 4.45
CA ASP A 41 5.75 -6.55 4.77
C ASP A 41 4.63 -7.50 4.28
N TYR A 42 3.39 -7.02 4.24
CA TYR A 42 2.25 -7.78 3.70
C TYR A 42 2.51 -8.30 2.28
N PHE A 43 3.17 -7.51 1.42
CA PHE A 43 3.43 -7.89 0.03
C PHE A 43 4.29 -9.15 -0.09
N ASP A 44 5.23 -9.34 0.84
CA ASP A 44 6.15 -10.48 0.85
C ASP A 44 5.56 -11.72 1.57
N LEU A 45 4.41 -11.59 2.24
CA LEU A 45 3.75 -12.70 2.91
C LEU A 45 3.25 -13.73 1.88
N THR A 46 3.47 -15.01 2.18
CA THR A 46 2.99 -16.14 1.36
C THR A 46 1.92 -16.95 2.07
N ASP A 47 1.86 -16.89 3.41
CA ASP A 47 0.81 -17.54 4.20
C ASP A 47 -0.46 -16.69 4.26
N GLU A 48 -1.56 -17.25 3.77
CA GLU A 48 -2.86 -16.59 3.73
C GLU A 48 -3.43 -16.32 5.14
N ASN A 49 -3.08 -17.13 6.14
CA ASN A 49 -3.51 -16.87 7.52
C ASN A 49 -2.81 -15.64 8.08
N GLN A 50 -1.50 -15.51 7.88
CA GLN A 50 -0.74 -14.31 8.26
C GLN A 50 -1.24 -13.07 7.51
N LYS A 51 -1.50 -13.16 6.20
CA LYS A 51 -2.12 -12.06 5.44
C LYS A 51 -3.43 -11.62 6.04
N ALA A 52 -4.31 -12.54 6.43
CA ALA A 52 -5.59 -12.20 7.04
C ALA A 52 -5.43 -11.44 8.38
N VAL A 53 -4.40 -11.78 9.18
CA VAL A 53 -4.10 -11.07 10.43
C VAL A 53 -3.61 -9.64 10.15
N TYR A 54 -2.68 -9.47 9.21
CA TYR A 54 -2.18 -8.15 8.79
C TYR A 54 -3.31 -7.29 8.23
N LEU A 55 -4.13 -7.86 7.34
CA LEU A 55 -5.27 -7.16 6.73
C LEU A 55 -6.25 -6.68 7.81
N LYS A 56 -6.60 -7.54 8.76
CA LYS A 56 -7.48 -7.20 9.88
C LYS A 56 -6.93 -6.06 10.73
N GLU A 57 -5.63 -6.06 11.01
CA GLU A 57 -5.01 -4.98 11.80
C GLU A 57 -4.97 -3.65 11.02
N LEU A 58 -4.66 -3.70 9.72
CA LEU A 58 -4.66 -2.52 8.86
C LEU A 58 -6.06 -1.92 8.69
N ASP A 59 -7.09 -2.76 8.59
CA ASP A 59 -8.50 -2.34 8.61
C ASP A 59 -8.90 -1.72 9.94
N ARG A 60 -8.49 -2.34 11.07
CA ARG A 60 -8.73 -1.79 12.41
C ARG A 60 -8.14 -0.39 12.56
N ARG A 61 -7.01 -0.12 11.90
CA ARG A 61 -6.34 1.20 11.87
C ARG A 61 -6.93 2.17 10.83
N GLY A 62 -7.92 1.74 10.05
CA GLY A 62 -8.53 2.55 8.99
C GLY A 62 -7.54 2.96 7.90
N GLN A 63 -6.59 2.09 7.57
CA GLN A 63 -5.51 2.39 6.62
C GLN A 63 -5.82 1.94 5.19
N LEU A 64 -6.93 1.23 5.00
CA LEU A 64 -7.37 0.67 3.72
C LEU A 64 -8.72 1.25 3.35
N SER A 65 -8.88 1.56 2.06
CA SER A 65 -10.17 1.97 1.49
C SER A 65 -10.93 0.77 0.95
N VAL A 66 -12.20 0.98 0.60
CA VAL A 66 -13.01 -0.03 -0.08
C VAL A 66 -12.37 -0.42 -1.42
N GLU A 67 -11.81 0.57 -2.13
CA GLU A 67 -11.10 0.37 -3.39
C GLU A 67 -9.87 -0.52 -3.22
N ASP A 68 -9.16 -0.45 -2.10
CA ASP A 68 -8.01 -1.34 -1.87
C ASP A 68 -8.46 -2.80 -1.83
N HIS A 69 -9.52 -3.11 -1.07
CA HIS A 69 -10.08 -4.45 -0.97
C HIS A 69 -10.54 -5.01 -2.31
N GLU A 70 -11.19 -4.19 -3.14
CA GLU A 70 -11.67 -4.60 -4.46
C GLU A 70 -10.56 -4.84 -5.49
N ASN A 71 -9.39 -4.25 -5.26
CA ASN A 71 -8.29 -4.27 -6.22
C ASN A 71 -7.12 -5.18 -5.80
N PHE A 72 -7.03 -5.58 -4.53
CA PHE A 72 -6.07 -6.59 -4.08
C PHE A 72 -6.17 -7.89 -4.87
N ALA A 73 -7.39 -8.43 -5.03
CA ALA A 73 -7.62 -9.66 -5.81
C ALA A 73 -7.23 -9.52 -7.29
N LYS A 74 -7.16 -8.30 -7.80
CA LYS A 74 -6.80 -8.00 -9.19
C LYS A 74 -5.31 -7.65 -9.35
N GLY A 75 -4.58 -7.45 -8.25
CA GLY A 75 -3.22 -6.92 -8.27
C GLY A 75 -3.14 -5.51 -8.86
N GLN A 76 -4.18 -4.70 -8.70
CA GLN A 76 -4.31 -3.40 -9.34
C GLN A 76 -4.22 -2.25 -8.33
N VAL A 77 -3.64 -1.13 -8.76
CA VAL A 77 -3.64 0.12 -8.00
C VAL A 77 -4.25 1.19 -8.88
N VAL A 78 -5.36 1.76 -8.41
CA VAL A 78 -6.12 2.79 -9.12
C VAL A 78 -6.19 4.08 -8.30
N ASN A 79 -6.66 5.15 -8.93
CA ASN A 79 -6.92 6.40 -8.22
C ASN A 79 -7.98 6.16 -7.14
N GLY A 80 -7.74 6.64 -5.92
CA GLY A 80 -8.59 6.37 -4.77
C GLY A 80 -8.11 5.22 -3.89
N CYS A 81 -7.16 4.38 -4.34
CA CYS A 81 -6.45 3.48 -3.45
C CYS A 81 -5.64 4.26 -2.40
N THR A 82 -5.45 3.66 -1.23
CA THR A 82 -4.56 4.24 -0.21
C THR A 82 -3.10 3.96 -0.55
N LEU A 83 -2.19 4.72 0.07
CA LEU A 83 -0.75 4.46 0.04
C LEU A 83 -0.43 3.06 0.59
N CYS A 84 -1.12 2.64 1.64
CA CYS A 84 -0.95 1.32 2.23
C CYS A 84 -1.39 0.23 1.24
N GLY A 85 -2.58 0.35 0.65
CA GLY A 85 -3.08 -0.57 -0.36
C GLY A 85 -2.16 -0.65 -1.59
N MET A 86 -1.58 0.47 -2.02
CA MET A 86 -0.57 0.46 -3.08
C MET A 86 0.67 -0.36 -2.69
N TYR A 87 1.20 -0.19 -1.49
CA TYR A 87 2.38 -0.96 -1.03
C TYR A 87 2.07 -2.43 -0.79
N MET A 88 0.88 -2.76 -0.30
CA MET A 88 0.43 -4.13 -0.17
C MET A 88 0.29 -4.82 -1.52
N THR A 89 -0.03 -4.07 -2.58
CA THR A 89 -0.26 -4.61 -3.92
C THR A 89 1.02 -4.70 -4.76
N LEU A 90 1.90 -3.69 -4.66
CA LEU A 90 3.07 -3.55 -5.53
C LEU A 90 4.41 -3.69 -4.80
N GLY A 91 4.39 -3.78 -3.49
CA GLY A 91 5.57 -3.77 -2.64
C GLY A 91 6.19 -2.38 -2.53
N LYS A 92 7.47 -2.36 -2.14
CA LYS A 92 8.24 -1.13 -1.97
C LYS A 92 8.62 -0.51 -3.32
N PRO A 93 8.44 0.81 -3.53
CA PRO A 93 8.87 1.47 -4.75
C PRO A 93 10.41 1.46 -4.89
N LEU A 94 10.88 1.50 -6.14
CA LEU A 94 12.31 1.65 -6.48
C LEU A 94 12.88 2.96 -5.94
N SER A 95 12.05 4.01 -5.94
CA SER A 95 12.39 5.32 -5.41
C SER A 95 11.10 6.04 -5.05
N GLU A 96 11.14 6.81 -3.96
CA GLU A 96 10.07 7.72 -3.54
C GLU A 96 10.66 9.12 -3.40
N THR A 97 9.96 10.13 -3.92
CA THR A 97 10.28 11.53 -3.66
C THR A 97 9.02 12.24 -3.19
N SER A 98 9.10 12.87 -2.03
CA SER A 98 7.99 13.62 -1.44
C SER A 98 8.29 15.11 -1.35
N LYS A 99 7.22 15.91 -1.42
CA LYS A 99 7.27 17.35 -1.23
C LYS A 99 6.03 17.82 -0.50
N GLN A 100 6.21 18.68 0.48
CA GLN A 100 5.11 19.41 1.08
C GLN A 100 4.63 20.51 0.13
N ILE A 101 3.37 20.45 -0.28
CA ILE A 101 2.76 21.42 -1.22
C ILE A 101 1.94 22.49 -0.49
N ARG A 102 1.40 22.16 0.69
CA ARG A 102 0.71 23.09 1.62
C ARG A 102 0.96 22.63 3.07
N PRO A 103 0.70 23.47 4.10
CA PRO A 103 0.72 23.01 5.49
C PRO A 103 -0.07 21.69 5.64
N MET A 104 0.59 20.65 6.18
CA MET A 104 0.02 19.31 6.37
C MET A 104 -0.43 18.55 5.10
N VAL A 105 -0.11 19.04 3.90
CA VAL A 105 -0.43 18.37 2.63
C VAL A 105 0.86 18.02 1.90
N PHE A 106 1.10 16.73 1.76
CA PHE A 106 2.29 16.17 1.12
C PHE A 106 1.90 15.50 -0.18
N LYS A 107 2.71 15.70 -1.22
CA LYS A 107 2.59 15.01 -2.49
C LYS A 107 3.86 14.19 -2.71
N ALA A 108 3.72 12.94 -3.09
CA ALA A 108 4.84 12.05 -3.35
C ALA A 108 4.70 11.37 -4.72
N VAL A 109 5.83 11.09 -5.35
CA VAL A 109 5.92 10.28 -6.57
C VAL A 109 6.67 9.00 -6.20
N HIS A 110 6.04 7.88 -6.52
CA HIS A 110 6.53 6.52 -6.29
C HIS A 110 6.90 5.91 -7.63
N VAL A 111 8.15 5.50 -7.76
CA VAL A 111 8.70 4.94 -8.99
C VAL A 111 8.68 3.42 -8.91
N TYR A 112 7.97 2.79 -9.83
CA TYR A 112 7.97 1.34 -10.04
C TYR A 112 8.62 0.99 -11.40
N PRO A 113 8.86 -0.30 -11.69
CA PRO A 113 9.45 -0.70 -12.96
C PRO A 113 8.67 -0.20 -14.18
N GLU A 114 7.35 -0.32 -14.15
CA GLU A 114 6.47 -0.01 -15.29
C GLU A 114 5.60 1.23 -15.10
N HIS A 115 5.50 1.76 -13.88
CA HIS A 115 4.56 2.83 -13.56
C HIS A 115 5.16 3.88 -12.63
N TYR A 116 4.60 5.08 -12.68
CA TYR A 116 4.74 6.13 -11.68
C TYR A 116 3.40 6.31 -10.99
N TYR A 117 3.37 6.23 -9.66
CA TYR A 117 2.19 6.56 -8.88
C TYR A 117 2.42 7.87 -8.14
N VAL A 118 1.42 8.73 -8.15
CA VAL A 118 1.43 9.99 -7.40
C VAL A 118 0.46 9.85 -6.26
N THR A 119 0.95 10.06 -5.04
CA THR A 119 0.09 10.13 -3.87
C THR A 119 0.04 11.54 -3.32
N GLN A 120 -1.11 11.89 -2.75
CA GLN A 120 -1.31 13.12 -2.02
C GLN A 120 -1.97 12.80 -0.70
N SER A 121 -1.31 13.17 0.40
CA SER A 121 -1.78 12.92 1.77
C SER A 121 -2.22 11.47 2.01
N GLY A 122 -1.45 10.51 1.49
CA GLY A 122 -1.71 9.08 1.70
C GLY A 122 -2.68 8.42 0.72
N MET A 123 -3.18 9.13 -0.30
CA MET A 123 -4.09 8.58 -1.33
C MET A 123 -3.45 8.63 -2.71
N VAL A 124 -3.66 7.61 -3.54
CA VAL A 124 -3.26 7.59 -4.95
C VAL A 124 -4.16 8.54 -5.73
N VAL A 125 -3.58 9.61 -6.28
CA VAL A 125 -4.32 10.61 -7.05
C VAL A 125 -4.13 10.46 -8.54
N ASN A 126 -2.98 9.93 -8.99
CA ASN A 126 -2.69 9.67 -10.40
C ASN A 126 -1.76 8.48 -10.55
N HIS A 127 -1.85 7.81 -11.69
CA HIS A 127 -0.90 6.79 -12.13
C HIS A 127 -0.50 7.07 -13.59
N PHE A 128 0.75 6.79 -13.94
CA PHE A 128 1.29 7.01 -15.27
C PHE A 128 2.14 5.81 -15.68
N ALA A 129 2.04 5.36 -16.92
CA ALA A 129 2.97 4.37 -17.45
C ALA A 129 4.39 4.97 -17.55
N ARG A 130 5.39 4.24 -17.09
CA ARG A 130 6.80 4.60 -17.18
C ARG A 130 7.29 4.34 -18.59
N LYS A 131 7.78 5.38 -19.24
CA LYS A 131 8.42 5.30 -20.56
C LYS A 131 9.92 5.56 -20.41
N PRO A 132 10.80 4.72 -20.99
CA PRO A 132 12.24 4.98 -20.97
C PRO A 132 12.56 6.40 -21.46
N GLY A 133 13.38 7.12 -20.70
CA GLY A 133 13.79 8.50 -21.01
C GLY A 133 12.77 9.60 -20.67
N VAL A 134 11.55 9.27 -20.20
CA VAL A 134 10.58 10.26 -19.74
C VAL A 134 10.74 10.48 -18.24
N MET A 135 10.89 11.75 -17.85
CA MET A 135 11.02 12.14 -16.45
C MET A 135 9.72 11.89 -15.67
N PRO A 136 9.81 11.53 -14.38
CA PRO A 136 8.64 11.37 -13.53
C PRO A 136 7.83 12.68 -13.42
N PRO A 137 6.52 12.60 -13.11
CA PRO A 137 5.67 13.76 -12.94
C PRO A 137 6.24 14.77 -11.94
N LYS A 138 6.08 16.07 -12.23
CA LYS A 138 6.52 17.13 -11.31
C LYS A 138 5.63 17.15 -10.07
N LEU A 139 6.25 17.31 -8.91
CA LEU A 139 5.57 17.45 -7.62
C LEU A 139 4.98 18.85 -7.37
N ASN A 140 5.29 19.82 -8.22
CA ASN A 140 4.83 21.19 -8.07
C ASN A 140 3.57 21.42 -8.90
N GLU A 141 2.55 22.00 -8.28
CA GLU A 141 1.43 22.62 -9.00
C GLU A 141 1.60 24.13 -8.94
N SER A 142 1.24 24.83 -10.02
CA SER A 142 1.14 26.28 -10.01
C SER A 142 0.06 26.71 -9.03
N VAL A 143 0.31 27.76 -8.25
CA VAL A 143 -0.70 28.34 -7.37
C VAL A 143 -1.92 28.70 -8.23
N PRO A 144 -3.14 28.21 -7.90
CA PRO A 144 -4.33 28.58 -8.66
C PRO A 144 -4.54 30.09 -8.58
N GLU A 145 -4.98 30.69 -9.69
CA GLU A 145 -5.28 32.12 -9.72
C GLU A 145 -6.34 32.43 -8.67
N THR A 146 -5.98 33.26 -7.69
CA THR A 146 -6.91 33.70 -6.65
C THR A 146 -8.01 34.53 -7.31
N GLN A 147 -9.24 34.03 -7.30
CA GLN A 147 -10.37 34.88 -7.68
C GLN A 147 -10.53 35.98 -6.65
N ALA A 148 -10.69 37.22 -7.12
CA ALA A 148 -10.97 38.35 -6.25
C ALA A 148 -12.25 38.07 -5.44
N PRO A 149 -12.36 38.55 -4.19
CA PRO A 149 -13.58 38.41 -3.41
C PRO A 149 -14.76 39.01 -4.19
N PRO A 150 -15.96 38.40 -4.13
CA PRO A 150 -17.15 38.95 -4.78
C PRO A 150 -17.38 40.36 -4.25
N VAL A 151 -17.24 41.35 -5.13
CA VAL A 151 -17.54 42.74 -4.80
C VAL A 151 -19.06 42.84 -4.67
N ILE A 152 -19.58 42.91 -3.44
CA ILE A 152 -20.99 43.22 -3.21
C ILE A 152 -21.16 44.70 -3.55
N PHE A 153 -21.57 44.98 -4.79
CA PHE A 153 -21.74 46.34 -5.32
C PHE A 153 -22.82 47.16 -4.57
N ASN A 154 -23.65 46.51 -3.73
CA ASN A 154 -24.80 47.09 -3.04
C ASN A 154 -24.81 46.86 -1.51
N ALA A 155 -23.66 46.70 -0.86
CA ALA A 155 -23.64 46.75 0.60
C ALA A 155 -23.88 48.20 1.07
N PRO A 156 -24.85 48.47 1.97
CA PRO A 156 -25.11 49.82 2.46
C PRO A 156 -23.89 50.30 3.26
N GLY A 157 -23.05 51.13 2.64
CA GLY A 157 -21.85 51.72 3.24
C GLY A 157 -20.55 51.60 2.42
N GLY A 158 -20.54 50.85 1.31
CA GLY A 158 -19.34 50.66 0.49
C GLY A 158 -19.27 51.60 -0.71
N GLN A 159 -18.94 52.89 -0.50
CA GLN A 159 -18.45 53.71 -1.62
C GLN A 159 -16.92 53.57 -1.72
N PRO A 160 -16.36 53.06 -2.82
CA PRO A 160 -14.93 53.11 -3.04
C PRO A 160 -14.52 54.57 -3.25
N LYS A 161 -13.72 55.12 -2.32
CA LYS A 161 -13.08 56.41 -2.53
C LYS A 161 -12.01 56.26 -3.59
N HIS A 162 -12.25 56.80 -4.78
CA HIS A 162 -11.21 57.02 -5.78
C HIS A 162 -10.42 58.28 -5.37
N HIS A 163 -9.16 58.09 -4.96
CA HIS A 163 -8.13 59.11 -4.95
C HIS A 163 -6.85 58.51 -5.55
#